data_AF-A0A4Y7RJN4-F1
#
_entry.id   AF-A0A4Y7RJN4-F1
#
_cell.length_a   1.000
_cell.length_b   1.000
_cell.length_c   1.000
_cell.angle_alpha   90.00
_cell.angle_beta   90.00
_cell.angle_gamma   90.00
#
_symmetry.space_group_name_H-M   'P 1'
#
loop_
_entity.id
_entity.type
_entity.pdbx_description
1 polymer ?
#
loop_
_entity_poly.entity_id
_entity_poly.type
_entity_poly.pdbx_seq_one_letter_code
_entity_poly.pdbx_strand_id
1 'polypeptide(L)' 'MEWLDGKRVFIRRDREEEGFDGVVTQVKGKWIYVAVSDPDPVGFDGIWVNTELQREIAVLK' A
#
# COMPACT_ATOMS: atom_id res chain seq x y z
N MET A 1 -7.78 -5.33 -10.94
CA MET A 1 -7.17 -4.88 -9.66
C MET A 1 -7.86 -3.63 -9.09
N GLU A 2 -8.77 -3.01 -9.84
CA GLU A 2 -9.54 -1.83 -9.40
C GLU A 2 -10.36 -2.04 -8.12
N TRP A 3 -10.65 -3.30 -7.75
CA TRP A 3 -11.35 -3.63 -6.50
C TRP A 3 -10.60 -3.23 -5.22
N LEU A 4 -9.29 -2.94 -5.32
CA LEU A 4 -8.48 -2.46 -4.21
C LEU A 4 -8.70 -0.97 -3.93
N ASP A 5 -9.27 -0.20 -4.86
CA ASP A 5 -9.46 1.24 -4.65
C ASP A 5 -10.36 1.53 -3.43
N GLY A 6 -9.92 2.47 -2.59
CA GLY A 6 -10.55 2.78 -1.31
C GLY A 6 -10.40 1.71 -0.22
N LYS A 7 -9.69 0.61 -0.47
CA LYS A 7 -9.45 -0.44 0.54
C LYS A 7 -8.23 -0.11 1.39
N ARG A 8 -8.32 -0.41 2.69
CA ARG A 8 -7.16 -0.45 3.57
C ARG A 8 -6.41 -1.76 3.32
N VAL A 9 -5.11 -1.67 3.11
CA VAL A 9 -4.24 -2.79 2.79
C VAL A 9 -3.05 -2.81 3.73
N PHE A 10 -2.63 -4.00 4.11
CA PHE A 10 -1.32 -4.25 4.72
C PHE A 10 -0.38 -4.79 3.63
N ILE A 11 0.84 -4.26 3.59
CA ILE A 11 1.83 -4.55 2.56
C ILE A 11 3.13 -4.95 3.24
N ARG A 12 3.62 -6.14 2.91
CA ARG A 12 4.96 -6.60 3.28
C ARG A 12 5.81 -6.73 2.02
N ARG A 13 6.90 -5.96 1.98
CA ARG A 13 7.87 -6.01 0.88
C ARG A 13 8.72 -7.26 0.96
N ASP A 14 9.21 -7.69 -0.19
CA ASP A 14 10.27 -8.70 -0.21
C ASP A 14 11.52 -8.14 0.49
N ARG A 15 12.11 -8.97 1.38
CA ARG A 15 13.30 -8.67 2.20
C ARG A 15 13.10 -7.70 3.38
N GLU A 16 11.89 -7.28 3.68
CA GLU A 16 11.57 -6.55 4.92
C GLU A 16 10.82 -7.46 5.90
N GLU A 17 11.18 -7.39 7.18
CA GLU A 17 10.49 -8.15 8.25
C GLU A 17 9.18 -7.46 8.65
N GLU A 18 9.21 -6.13 8.70
CA GLU A 18 8.08 -5.27 9.00
C GLU A 18 7.33 -4.90 7.73
N GLY A 19 6.00 -4.79 7.83
CA GLY A 19 5.14 -4.29 6.76
C GLY A 19 4.44 -3.02 7.22
N PHE A 20 3.83 -2.31 6.28
CA PHE A 20 3.08 -1.10 6.57
C PHE A 20 1.63 -1.25 6.11
N ASP A 21 0.74 -0.46 6.69
CA ASP A 21 -0.64 -0.39 6.24
C ASP A 21 -1.03 1.01 5.77
N GLY A 22 -2.03 1.06 4.92
CA GLY A 22 -2.55 2.31 4.38
C GLY A 22 -3.77 2.11 3.51
N VAL A 23 -4.30 3.19 2.96
CA VAL A 23 -5.49 3.18 2.11
C VAL A 23 -5.07 3.33 0.66
N VAL A 24 -5.54 2.45 -0.21
CA VAL A 24 -5.35 2.60 -1.66
C VAL A 24 -6.22 3.74 -2.15
N THR A 25 -5.64 4.72 -2.84
CA THR A 25 -6.39 5.86 -3.40
C THR A 25 -6.24 5.99 -4.91
N GLN A 26 -5.33 5.23 -5.53
CA GLN A 26 -5.22 5.12 -6.99
C GLN A 26 -4.76 3.72 -7.39
N VAL A 27 -5.26 3.23 -8.53
CA VAL A 27 -4.82 1.97 -9.16
C VAL A 27 -4.45 2.26 -10.61
N LYS A 28 -3.25 1.84 -11.03
CA LYS A 28 -2.73 1.97 -12.39
C LYS A 28 -2.05 0.67 -12.84
N GLY A 29 -2.85 -0.24 -13.39
CA GLY A 29 -2.38 -1.56 -13.80
C GLY A 29 -1.90 -2.36 -12.59
N LYS A 30 -0.58 -2.65 -12.55
CA LYS A 30 0.10 -3.34 -11.43
C LYS A 30 0.59 -2.41 -10.30
N TRP A 31 0.34 -1.12 -10.42
CA TRP A 31 0.74 -0.13 -9.43
C TRP A 31 -0.47 0.33 -8.64
N ILE A 32 -0.32 0.42 -7.32
CA ILE A 32 -1.30 1.02 -6.42
C ILE A 32 -0.63 2.17 -5.66
N TYR A 33 -1.34 3.28 -5.47
CA TYR A 33 -0.90 4.36 -4.59
C TYR A 33 -1.56 4.17 -3.23
N VAL A 34 -0.74 4.04 -2.19
CA VAL A 34 -1.18 3.75 -0.83
C VAL A 34 -0.87 4.95 0.05
N ALA A 35 -1.91 5.63 0.51
CA ALA A 35 -1.81 6.67 1.53
C ALA A 35 -1.53 6.01 2.88
N VAL A 36 -0.33 6.23 3.41
CA VAL A 36 0.13 5.63 4.67
C VAL A 36 -0.42 6.46 5.83
N SER A 37 -0.92 5.79 6.87
CA SER A 37 -1.54 6.48 8.02
C SER A 37 -0.54 6.92 9.10
N ASP A 38 0.76 6.71 8.88
CA ASP A 38 1.81 6.97 9.87
C ASP A 38 2.02 8.49 10.04
N PRO A 39 2.05 9.04 11.27
CA PRO A 39 2.02 10.47 11.53
C PRO A 39 3.42 11.10 11.46
N ASP A 40 4.27 10.65 10.54
CA ASP A 40 5.57 11.28 10.35
C ASP A 40 5.33 12.71 9.80
N PRO A 41 5.75 13.78 10.50
CA PRO A 41 5.25 15.14 10.29
C PRO A 41 5.74 15.81 9.00
N VAL A 42 6.30 15.04 8.07
CA VAL A 42 6.95 15.54 6.85
C VAL A 42 6.23 15.00 5.60
N GLY A 43 4.99 15.45 5.38
CA GLY A 43 4.37 15.57 4.06
C GLY A 43 4.37 14.34 3.13
N PHE A 44 4.51 13.12 3.66
CA PHE A 44 4.42 11.91 2.85
C PHE A 44 2.96 11.51 2.69
N ASP A 45 2.34 11.97 1.61
CA ASP A 45 0.93 11.66 1.28
C ASP A 45 0.69 10.16 0.96
N GLY A 46 1.74 9.41 0.64
CA GLY A 46 1.66 7.99 0.30
C GLY A 46 2.80 7.46 -0.56
N ILE A 47 2.70 6.18 -0.94
CA ILE A 47 3.72 5.45 -1.70
C ILE A 47 3.13 4.66 -2.87
N TRP A 48 3.80 4.69 -4.01
CA TRP A 48 3.51 3.79 -5.13
C TRP A 48 4.09 2.41 -4.85
N VAL A 49 3.24 1.39 -4.92
CA VAL A 49 3.59 -0.01 -4.69
C VAL A 49 3.31 -0.81 -5.95
N ASN A 50 4.31 -1.55 -6.41
CA ASN A 50 4.14 -2.53 -7.48
C ASN A 50 3.68 -3.85 -6.89
N THR A 51 2.46 -4.28 -7.20
CA THR A 51 1.82 -5.45 -6.59
C THR A 51 2.49 -6.78 -6.96
N GLU A 52 3.30 -6.81 -8.02
CA GLU A 52 4.05 -8.02 -8.43
C GLU A 52 5.36 -8.21 -7.66
N LEU A 53 5.83 -7.17 -6.96
CA LEU A 53 7.11 -7.18 -6.23
C LEU A 53 6.93 -7.30 -4.71
N GLN A 54 5.70 -7.49 -4.26
CA GLN A 54 5.39 -7.60 -2.84
C GLN A 54 5.34 -9.06 -2.42
N ARG A 55 5.85 -9.32 -1.23
CA ARG A 55 5.74 -10.64 -0.60
C ARG A 55 4.29 -10.94 -0.22
N GLU A 56 3.60 -9.91 0.28
CA GLU A 56 2.23 -10.03 0.76
C GLU A 56 1.48 -8.71 0.58
N ILE A 57 0.22 -8.82 0.15
CA ILE A 57 -0.76 -7.74 0.17
C ILE A 57 -2.05 -8.32 0.75
N ALA A 58 -2.44 -7.87 1.93
CA ALA A 58 -3.66 -8.30 2.59
C ALA A 58 -4.65 -7.13 2.69
N VAL A 59 -5.91 -7.34 2.33
CA VAL A 59 -6.97 -6.35 2.55
C VAL A 59 -7.46 -6.46 3.98
N LEU A 60 -7.40 -5.36 4.72
CA LEU A 60 -7.88 -5.28 6.09
C LEU A 60 -9.40 -5.04 6.08
N LYS A 61 -10.11 -5.69 7.02
CA LYS A 61 -11.56 -5.54 7.20
C LYS A 61 -11.91 -4.26 7.95
#